data_AF-F1LEI6-F1
#
_entry.id   AF-F1LEI6-F1
#
_cell.length_a   1.000
_cell.length_b   1.000
_cell.length_c   1.000
_cell.angle_alpha   90.00
_cell.angle_beta   90.00
_cell.angle_gamma   90.00
#
_symmetry.space_group_name_H-M   'P 1'
#
loop_
_entity.id
_entity.type
_entity.pdbx_description
1 polymer ?
#
loop_
_entity_poly.entity_id
_entity_poly.type
_entity_poly.pdbx_seq_one_letter_code
_entity_poly.pdbx_strand_id
1 'polypeptide(L)'
;MLSRVRHTANPKNHGVNQLKFVRNKQSIAEERVGRRCGGLRVLNSYWVGQDSTYKFYEVILIDPAHKAIRRHADTQWITKPVHKHRELRGLTSAGRKSRGLGKGHRHAATKGGSRRKNWLRRNTLSLRRKR
;
A
#
# COMPACT_ATOMS: atom_id res chain seq x y z
N MET A 1 -14.87 14.11 -11.97
CA MET A 1 -15.52 12.79 -12.02
C MET A 1 -16.44 12.69 -10.80
N LEU A 2 -17.74 12.75 -11.04
CA LEU A 2 -18.81 13.02 -10.06
C LEU A 2 -18.77 12.10 -8.82
N SER A 3 -18.70 12.68 -7.62
CA SER A 3 -18.94 11.98 -6.36
C SER A 3 -20.45 11.87 -6.14
N ARG A 4 -21.02 10.70 -6.44
CA ARG A 4 -22.40 10.35 -6.07
C ARG A 4 -22.50 10.36 -4.54
N VAL A 5 -23.24 11.32 -3.97
CA VAL A 5 -23.56 11.37 -2.54
C VAL A 5 -24.38 10.13 -2.22
N ARG A 6 -23.79 9.18 -1.49
CA ARG A 6 -24.55 8.06 -0.93
C ARG A 6 -25.31 8.63 0.26
N HIS A 7 -26.63 8.79 0.16
CA HIS A 7 -27.46 9.02 1.34
C HIS A 7 -27.36 7.79 2.23
N THR A 8 -26.51 7.85 3.26
CA THR A 8 -26.40 6.80 4.27
C THR A 8 -27.40 7.11 5.37
N ALA A 9 -28.26 6.17 5.78
CA ALA A 9 -29.31 6.42 6.77
C ALA A 9 -28.81 6.69 8.22
N ASN A 10 -27.50 6.54 8.50
CA ASN A 10 -26.94 6.72 9.83
C ASN A 10 -26.14 8.04 9.92
N PRO A 11 -26.52 8.99 10.80
CA PRO A 11 -25.85 10.28 10.97
C PRO A 11 -24.33 10.20 11.13
N LYS A 12 -23.79 9.12 11.71
CA LYS A 12 -22.33 8.94 11.89
C LYS A 12 -21.53 8.96 10.57
N ASN A 13 -22.17 8.61 9.45
CA ASN A 13 -21.53 8.49 8.14
C ASN A 13 -21.87 9.67 7.20
N HIS A 14 -22.57 10.70 7.68
CA HIS A 14 -23.01 11.84 6.86
C HIS A 14 -21.88 12.82 6.49
N GLY A 15 -20.69 12.71 7.10
CA GLY A 15 -19.57 13.61 6.81
C GLY A 15 -19.03 13.47 5.38
N VAL A 16 -18.89 14.59 4.65
CA VAL A 16 -18.45 14.61 3.25
C VAL A 16 -17.09 15.30 3.06
N ASN A 17 -16.97 16.58 3.42
CA ASN A 17 -15.87 17.44 2.95
C ASN A 17 -14.51 17.23 3.66
N GLN A 18 -14.51 16.81 4.93
CA GLN A 18 -13.29 16.76 5.74
C GLN A 18 -12.65 15.36 5.82
N LEU A 19 -13.16 14.38 5.07
CA LEU A 19 -12.61 13.03 5.02
C LEU A 19 -11.20 13.03 4.43
N LYS A 20 -10.27 12.35 5.11
CA LYS A 20 -8.88 12.19 4.64
C LYS A 20 -8.66 10.78 4.12
N PHE A 21 -7.84 10.66 3.09
CA PHE A 21 -7.53 9.36 2.51
C PHE A 21 -6.61 8.55 3.44
N VAL A 22 -6.84 7.24 3.51
CA VAL A 22 -6.07 6.33 4.38
C VAL A 22 -4.62 6.19 3.91
N ARG A 23 -4.37 6.29 2.59
CA ARG A 23 -3.02 6.19 2.01
C ARG A 23 -2.43 7.58 1.80
N ASN A 24 -1.11 7.68 1.83
CA ASN A 24 -0.43 8.94 1.53
C ASN A 24 -0.44 9.26 0.02
N LYS A 25 -0.27 10.54 -0.32
CA LYS A 25 -0.25 11.03 -1.71
C LYS A 25 0.88 10.39 -2.54
N GLN A 26 2.01 10.09 -1.91
CA GLN A 26 3.15 9.42 -2.54
C GLN A 26 2.80 8.00 -3.05
N SER A 27 2.11 7.19 -2.26
CA SER A 27 1.64 5.86 -2.65
C SER A 27 0.59 5.91 -3.75
N ILE A 28 -0.21 7.00 -3.82
CA ILE A 28 -1.13 7.24 -4.94
C ILE A 28 -0.35 7.52 -6.22
N ALA A 29 0.73 8.30 -6.14
CA ALA A 29 1.60 8.56 -7.29
C ALA A 29 2.25 7.26 -7.80
N GLU A 30 2.79 6.43 -6.90
CA GLU A 30 3.32 5.10 -7.22
C GLU A 30 2.28 4.21 -7.93
N GLU A 31 1.04 4.19 -7.43
CA GLU A 31 -0.05 3.43 -8.06
C GLU A 31 -0.39 3.93 -9.46
N ARG A 32 -0.47 5.25 -9.65
CA ARG A 32 -0.77 5.85 -10.97
C ARG A 32 0.29 5.47 -12.00
N VAL A 33 1.57 5.57 -11.62
CA VAL A 33 2.69 5.20 -12.49
C VAL A 33 2.72 3.69 -12.73
N GLY A 34 2.55 2.87 -11.70
CA GLY A 34 2.54 1.40 -11.83
C GLY A 34 1.41 0.87 -12.72
N ARG A 35 0.24 1.53 -12.73
CA ARG A 35 -0.85 1.23 -13.66
C ARG A 35 -0.53 1.64 -15.09
N ARG A 36 0.07 2.83 -15.28
CA ARG A 36 0.47 3.32 -16.61
C ARG A 36 1.59 2.47 -17.22
N CYS A 37 2.56 2.07 -16.40
CA CYS A 37 3.74 1.31 -16.80
C CYS A 37 3.66 -0.16 -16.33
N GLY A 38 2.58 -0.87 -16.69
CA GLY A 38 2.30 -2.22 -16.16
C GLY A 38 3.36 -3.29 -16.46
N GLY A 39 4.18 -3.10 -17.49
CA GLY A 39 5.32 -3.97 -17.80
C GLY A 39 6.46 -3.88 -16.78
N LEU A 40 6.59 -2.73 -16.11
CA LEU A 40 7.68 -2.44 -15.18
C LEU A 40 7.31 -2.79 -13.73
N ARG A 41 8.27 -2.63 -12.82
CA ARG A 41 8.08 -2.84 -11.37
C ARG A 41 8.44 -1.57 -10.62
N VAL A 42 7.51 -1.08 -9.79
CA VAL A 42 7.79 0.04 -8.88
C VAL A 42 8.76 -0.43 -7.80
N LEU A 43 9.91 0.24 -7.71
CA LEU A 43 10.89 0.02 -6.65
C LEU A 43 10.54 0.88 -5.43
N ASN A 44 10.60 2.19 -5.60
CA ASN A 44 10.36 3.20 -4.56
C ASN A 44 10.05 4.56 -5.20
N SER A 45 9.85 5.58 -4.38
CA SER A 45 9.64 6.96 -4.81
C SER A 45 10.21 7.96 -3.82
N TYR A 46 10.41 9.20 -4.25
CA TYR A 46 10.80 10.33 -3.39
C TYR A 46 10.07 11.62 -3.76
N TRP A 47 10.03 12.55 -2.81
CA TRP A 47 9.45 13.87 -2.99
C TRP A 47 10.45 14.80 -3.66
N VAL A 48 9.98 15.60 -4.61
CA VAL A 48 10.80 16.54 -5.37
C VAL A 48 10.46 17.99 -5.00
N GLY A 49 9.17 18.28 -4.90
CA GLY A 49 8.67 19.63 -4.72
C GLY A 49 7.18 19.63 -4.42
N GLN A 50 6.66 20.76 -3.96
CA GLN A 50 5.22 20.98 -3.85
C GLN A 50 4.90 22.46 -4.11
N ASP A 51 3.71 22.69 -4.65
CA ASP A 51 3.08 24.01 -4.68
C ASP A 51 1.79 23.97 -3.83
N SER A 52 0.94 24.99 -3.91
CA SER A 52 -0.32 25.06 -3.17
C SER A 52 -1.34 23.98 -3.57
N THR A 53 -1.24 23.46 -4.79
CA THR A 53 -2.22 22.59 -5.45
C THR A 53 -1.72 21.15 -5.59
N TYR A 54 -0.44 20.98 -5.93
CA TYR A 54 0.19 19.73 -6.33
C TYR A 54 1.38 19.38 -5.44
N LYS A 55 1.66 18.07 -5.40
CA LYS A 55 2.89 17.51 -4.82
C LYS A 55 3.55 16.64 -5.88
N PHE A 56 4.81 16.91 -6.14
CA PHE A 56 5.60 16.23 -7.16
C PHE A 56 6.44 15.12 -6.52
N TYR A 57 6.43 13.96 -7.17
CA TYR A 57 7.18 12.78 -6.75
C TYR A 57 7.83 12.14 -7.97
N GLU A 58 9.06 11.66 -7.79
CA GLU A 58 9.73 10.81 -8.76
C GLU A 58 9.59 9.35 -8.32
N VAL A 59 9.22 8.49 -9.26
CA VAL A 59 8.97 7.07 -9.03
C VAL A 59 10.02 6.26 -9.80
N ILE A 60 10.76 5.44 -9.07
CA ILE A 60 11.82 4.59 -9.63
C ILE A 60 11.19 3.28 -10.11
N LEU A 61 11.36 2.98 -11.39
CA LEU A 61 10.85 1.78 -12.05
C LEU A 61 12.01 0.87 -12.48
N ILE A 62 11.77 -0.44 -12.47
CA ILE A 62 12.69 -1.45 -12.96
C ILE A 62 12.02 -2.28 -14.04
N ASP A 63 12.73 -2.57 -15.13
CA ASP A 63 12.32 -3.54 -16.13
C ASP A 63 12.75 -4.97 -15.72
N PRO A 64 11.80 -5.87 -15.42
CA PRO A 64 12.12 -7.25 -15.06
C PRO A 64 12.52 -8.14 -16.25
N ALA A 65 12.31 -7.70 -17.49
CA ALA A 65 12.71 -8.43 -18.71
C ALA A 65 14.16 -8.16 -19.12
N HIS A 66 14.73 -7.03 -18.69
CA HIS A 66 16.09 -6.63 -19.05
C HIS A 66 17.16 -7.61 -18.53
N LYS A 67 18.08 -8.06 -19.41
CA LYS A 67 19.11 -9.07 -19.07
C LYS A 67 20.04 -8.62 -17.95
N ALA A 68 20.38 -7.33 -17.88
CA ALA A 68 21.25 -6.81 -16.81
C ALA A 68 20.61 -6.96 -15.42
N ILE A 69 19.28 -6.83 -15.31
CA ILE A 69 18.56 -7.01 -14.05
C ILE A 69 18.40 -8.49 -13.72
N ARG A 70 18.12 -9.32 -14.73
CA ARG A 70 17.88 -10.77 -14.53
C ARG A 70 19.14 -11.55 -14.15
N ARG A 71 20.31 -11.12 -14.64
CA ARG A 71 21.60 -11.80 -14.42
C ARG A 71 22.32 -11.33 -13.15
N HIS A 72 21.96 -10.16 -12.62
CA HIS A 72 22.61 -9.60 -11.44
C HIS A 72 21.93 -10.08 -10.16
N ALA A 73 22.67 -10.76 -9.28
CA ALA A 73 22.14 -11.41 -8.08
C ALA A 73 21.38 -10.43 -7.16
N ASP A 74 21.91 -9.22 -6.95
CA ASP A 74 21.32 -8.25 -6.01
C ASP A 74 20.00 -7.64 -6.47
N THR A 75 19.70 -7.67 -7.77
CA THR A 75 18.46 -7.09 -8.33
C THR A 75 17.47 -8.16 -8.78
N GLN A 76 17.95 -9.39 -9.02
CA GLN A 76 17.13 -10.50 -9.52
C GLN A 76 15.89 -10.78 -8.66
N TRP A 77 15.92 -10.48 -7.36
CA TRP A 77 14.76 -10.68 -6.47
C TRP A 77 13.50 -10.00 -7.03
N ILE A 78 13.59 -8.79 -7.60
CA ILE A 78 12.41 -8.02 -8.06
C ILE A 78 11.76 -8.62 -9.32
N THR A 79 12.48 -9.47 -10.04
CA THR A 79 11.99 -10.14 -11.26
C THR A 79 11.01 -11.27 -10.94
N LYS A 80 11.02 -11.81 -9.70
CA LYS A 80 10.15 -12.91 -9.29
C LYS A 80 8.68 -12.50 -9.34
N PRO A 81 7.76 -13.40 -9.72
CA PRO A 81 6.34 -13.07 -9.89
C PRO A 81 5.67 -12.55 -8.59
N VAL A 82 6.17 -12.93 -7.42
CA VAL A 82 5.68 -12.46 -6.11
C VAL A 82 5.86 -10.95 -5.90
N HIS A 83 6.70 -10.29 -6.70
CA HIS A 83 6.94 -8.84 -6.66
C HIS A 83 6.17 -8.06 -7.74
N LYS A 84 5.21 -8.67 -8.44
CA LYS A 84 4.26 -7.95 -9.30
C LYS A 84 3.39 -6.98 -8.48
N HIS A 85 3.16 -5.77 -9.00
CA HIS A 85 2.26 -4.78 -8.41
C HIS A 85 2.45 -4.56 -6.89
N ARG A 86 3.68 -4.22 -6.46
CA ARG A 86 4.00 -3.96 -5.05
C ARG A 86 3.29 -2.72 -4.53
N GLU A 87 3.15 -1.72 -5.38
CA GLU A 87 2.45 -0.45 -5.15
C GLU A 87 0.96 -0.68 -4.84
N LEU A 88 0.29 -1.59 -5.55
CA LEU A 88 -1.12 -1.92 -5.31
C LEU A 88 -1.33 -2.70 -4.00
N ARG A 89 -0.31 -3.45 -3.56
CA ARG A 89 -0.34 -4.26 -2.33
C ARG A 89 0.22 -3.54 -1.11
N GLY A 90 0.68 -2.30 -1.25
CA GLY A 90 1.29 -1.53 -0.16
C GLY A 90 2.58 -2.18 0.37
N LEU A 91 3.43 -2.66 -0.53
CA LEU A 91 4.73 -3.27 -0.21
C LEU A 91 5.94 -2.35 -0.50
N THR A 92 5.71 -1.22 -1.17
CA THR A 92 6.69 -0.12 -1.30
C THR A 92 6.90 0.59 0.04
N SER A 93 7.95 1.41 0.16
CA SER A 93 8.21 2.16 1.40
C SER A 93 7.03 3.08 1.75
N ALA A 94 6.54 3.86 0.77
CA ALA A 94 5.39 4.74 0.94
C ALA A 94 4.10 3.96 1.27
N GLY A 95 3.84 2.85 0.58
CA GLY A 95 2.67 2.01 0.82
C GLY A 95 2.69 1.30 2.18
N ARG A 96 3.87 0.89 2.67
CA ARG A 96 4.00 0.23 3.98
C ARG A 96 3.69 1.17 5.15
N LYS A 97 3.99 2.46 5.04
CA LYS A 97 3.74 3.46 6.10
C LYS A 97 2.25 3.56 6.47
N SER A 98 1.34 3.50 5.50
CA SER A 98 -0.11 3.55 5.75
C SER A 98 -0.67 2.29 6.41
N ARG A 99 0.07 1.18 6.40
CA ARG A 99 -0.37 -0.10 6.98
C ARG A 99 -0.24 -0.18 8.51
N GLY A 100 0.44 0.78 9.14
CA GLY A 100 0.63 0.81 10.60
C GLY A 100 1.46 -0.35 11.16
N LEU A 101 2.38 -0.89 10.35
CA LEU A 101 3.29 -1.97 10.78
C LEU A 101 4.43 -1.40 11.64
N GLY A 102 4.85 -2.16 12.65
CA GLY A 102 5.96 -1.79 13.53
C GLY A 102 6.10 -2.74 14.71
N LYS A 103 7.01 -2.40 15.63
CA LYS A 103 7.28 -3.18 16.86
C LYS A 103 6.82 -2.40 18.10
N GLY A 104 6.53 -3.11 19.18
CA GLY A 104 6.13 -2.51 20.46
C GLY A 104 4.61 -2.32 20.62
N HIS A 105 4.22 -1.76 21.77
CA HIS A 105 2.82 -1.66 22.19
C HIS A 105 1.98 -0.77 21.25
N ARG A 106 2.58 0.27 20.65
CA ARG A 106 1.92 1.17 19.68
C ARG A 106 1.42 0.47 18.41
N HIS A 107 1.95 -0.71 18.09
CA HIS A 107 1.57 -1.50 16.91
C HIS A 107 0.75 -2.75 17.25
N ALA A 108 0.08 -2.76 18.41
CA ALA A 108 -0.74 -3.90 18.85
C ALA A 108 -1.84 -4.30 17.85
N ALA A 109 -2.37 -3.33 17.09
CA ALA A 109 -3.43 -3.55 16.11
C ALA A 109 -2.97 -4.35 14.87
N THR A 110 -1.66 -4.41 14.58
CA THR A 110 -1.11 -5.05 13.37
C THR A 110 -0.21 -6.26 13.67
N LYS A 111 -0.15 -6.69 14.94
CA LYS A 111 0.55 -7.91 15.37
C LYS A 111 0.12 -9.12 14.52
N GLY A 112 1.08 -9.81 13.92
CA GLY A 112 0.84 -10.96 13.02
C GLY A 112 0.87 -10.63 11.52
N GLY A 113 1.03 -9.36 11.13
CA GLY A 113 1.39 -8.93 9.77
C GLY A 113 0.41 -7.96 9.09
N SER A 114 -0.84 -7.90 9.55
CA SER A 114 -1.83 -6.92 9.08
C SER A 114 -2.95 -6.73 10.11
N ARG A 115 -3.67 -5.60 10.02
CA ARG A 115 -4.83 -5.32 10.88
C ARG A 115 -5.91 -6.39 10.76
N ARG A 116 -6.22 -6.82 9.52
CA ARG A 116 -7.21 -7.88 9.26
C ARG A 116 -6.80 -9.22 9.86
N LYS A 117 -5.54 -9.62 9.69
CA LYS A 117 -5.04 -10.90 10.24
C LYS A 117 -5.10 -10.92 11.77
N ASN A 118 -4.75 -9.80 12.41
CA ASN A 118 -4.86 -9.67 13.87
C ASN A 118 -6.33 -9.73 14.34
N TRP A 119 -7.22 -9.02 13.64
CA TRP A 119 -8.65 -9.04 13.94
C TRP A 119 -9.23 -10.44 13.80
N LEU A 120 -8.96 -11.14 12.69
CA LEU A 120 -9.41 -12.52 12.48
C LEU A 120 -8.97 -13.42 13.63
N ARG A 121 -7.68 -13.41 13.99
CA ARG A 121 -7.17 -14.23 15.09
C ARG A 121 -7.89 -13.97 16.41
N ARG A 122 -8.19 -12.71 16.74
CA ARG A 122 -8.86 -12.33 18.01
C ARG A 122 -10.35 -12.68 18.04
N ASN A 123 -10.98 -12.78 16.87
CA ASN A 123 -12.40 -13.09 16.73
C ASN A 123 -12.62 -14.55 16.25
N THR A 124 -11.56 -15.38 16.26
CA THR A 124 -11.67 -16.82 15.96
C THR A 124 -11.64 -17.60 17.27
N LEU A 125 -12.70 -18.35 17.55
CA LEU A 125 -12.73 -19.28 18.68
C LEU A 125 -11.89 -20.51 18.34
N SER A 126 -10.93 -20.86 19.21
CA SER A 126 -10.15 -22.09 19.07
C SER A 126 -10.77 -23.20 19.92
N LEU A 127 -11.41 -24.17 19.27
CA LEU A 127 -11.97 -25.36 19.91
C LEU A 127 -11.03 -26.55 19.71
N ARG A 128 -10.30 -26.93 20.76
CA ARG A 128 -9.45 -28.14 20.74
C ARG A 128 -10.31 -29.39 20.91
N ARG A 129 -9.85 -30.51 20.36
CA ARG A 129 -10.57 -31.81 20.41
C ARG A 129 -10.86 -32.27 21.84
N LYS A 130 -9.90 -32.06 22.74
CA LYS A 130 -10.06 -32.22 24.20
C LYS A 130 -9.91 -30.84 24.82
N ARG A 131 -10.81 -30.50 25.74
CA ARG A 131 -10.76 -29.25 26.52
C ARG A 131 -10.11 -29.55 27.86
#